data_AF-A0A2S1WBX0-F1
#
_entry.id   AF-A0A2S1WBX0-F1
#
_cell.length_a   1.000
_cell.length_b   1.000
_cell.length_c   1.000
_cell.angle_alpha   90.00
_cell.angle_beta   90.00
_cell.angle_gamma   90.00
#
_symmetry.space_group_name_H-M   'P 1'
#
loop_
_entity.id
_entity.type
_entity.pdbx_description
1 polymer ?
#
loop_
_entity_poly.entity_id
_entity_poly.type
_entity_poly.pdbx_seq_one_letter_code
_entity_poly.pdbx_strand_id
1 'polypeptide(L)'
;MTGFTDAEGCFIILILKDPKNNKKTNWTVKTRFSIGLHKKDTLILELIKSHFGGIGTISLQNKESVQYRVGSLKDLNDKIIPHFDKYPLISKKKKQSGLYLKNNKLN
;
A
#
# COMPACT_ATOMS: atom_id res chain seq x y z
N MET A 1 -3.51 -0.79 14.01
CA MET A 1 -3.12 -0.63 12.59
C MET A 1 -2.94 0.81 12.16
N THR A 2 -3.91 1.72 12.38
CA THR A 2 -3.79 3.14 11.99
C THR A 2 -2.56 3.86 12.53
N GLY A 3 -2.33 3.85 13.86
CA GLY A 3 -1.16 4.51 14.45
C GLY A 3 0.18 3.92 13.99
N PHE A 4 0.25 2.60 13.84
CA PHE A 4 1.43 1.92 13.28
C PHE A 4 1.68 2.33 11.82
N THR A 5 0.62 2.43 11.03
CA THR A 5 0.70 2.89 9.63
C THR A 5 1.10 4.36 9.55
N ASP A 6 0.65 5.20 10.49
CA ASP A 6 1.07 6.59 10.56
C ASP A 6 2.60 6.71 10.73
N ALA A 7 3.21 5.85 11.54
CA ALA A 7 4.66 5.77 11.69
C ALA A 7 5.34 5.12 10.45
N GLU A 8 5.07 3.84 10.19
CA GLU A 8 5.88 2.99 9.30
C GLU A 8 5.26 2.74 7.91
N GLY A 9 4.01 3.17 7.71
CA GLY A 9 3.26 2.92 6.48
C GLY A 9 3.55 3.94 5.38
N CYS A 10 3.44 3.48 4.14
CA CYS A 10 3.64 4.27 2.94
C CYS A 10 2.56 3.97 1.89
N PHE A 11 1.99 5.02 1.30
CA PHE A 11 1.04 4.95 0.19
C PHE A 11 1.69 5.56 -1.06
N ILE A 12 1.95 4.75 -2.07
CA ILE A 12 2.69 5.18 -3.26
C ILE A 12 1.76 5.14 -4.48
N ILE A 13 1.81 6.21 -5.27
CA ILE A 13 1.26 6.27 -6.62
C ILE A 13 2.46 6.36 -7.56
N LEU A 14 2.62 5.35 -8.43
CA LEU A 14 3.64 5.33 -9.46
C LEU A 14 3.00 5.63 -10.80
N ILE A 15 3.55 6.61 -11.52
CA ILE A 15 3.18 6.90 -12.91
C ILE A 15 4.33 6.39 -13.77
N LEU A 16 4.09 5.31 -14.50
CA LEU A 16 5.09 4.63 -15.30
C LEU A 16 4.79 4.81 -16.78
N LYS A 17 5.81 5.13 -17.57
CA LYS A 17 5.68 5.10 -19.02
C LYS A 17 5.60 3.64 -19.45
N ASP A 18 4.54 3.30 -20.16
CA ASP A 18 4.25 1.96 -20.61
C ASP A 18 3.92 1.97 -22.10
N PRO A 19 4.94 2.12 -22.96
CA PRO A 19 4.76 2.23 -24.41
C PRO A 19 4.27 0.93 -25.05
N LYS A 20 4.23 -0.18 -24.31
CA LYS A 20 3.81 -1.50 -24.82
C LYS A 20 2.34 -1.80 -24.55
N ASN A 21 1.66 -1.00 -23.72
CA ASN A 21 0.32 -1.36 -23.22
C ASN A 21 -0.85 -0.88 -24.09
N ASN A 22 -0.61 -0.39 -25.31
CA ASN A 22 -1.64 0.08 -26.28
C ASN A 22 -2.71 1.02 -25.69
N LYS A 23 -2.43 1.70 -24.58
CA LYS A 23 -3.31 2.73 -24.01
C LYS A 23 -3.09 4.04 -24.75
N LYS A 24 -4.16 4.83 -24.93
CA LYS A 24 -4.14 6.15 -25.59
C LYS A 24 -3.01 7.08 -25.13
N THR A 25 -2.58 6.94 -23.88
CA THR A 25 -1.59 7.83 -23.26
C THR A 25 -0.19 7.21 -23.16
N ASN A 26 0.02 5.90 -23.39
CA ASN A 26 1.29 5.21 -23.10
C ASN A 26 1.80 5.36 -21.65
N TRP A 27 0.89 5.62 -20.70
CA TRP A 27 1.21 5.72 -19.27
C TRP A 27 0.31 4.76 -18.48
N THR A 28 0.88 4.16 -17.44
CA THR A 28 0.19 3.31 -16.48
C THR A 28 0.36 3.88 -15.08
N VAL A 29 -0.76 4.08 -14.39
CA VAL A 29 -0.77 4.44 -12.98
C VAL A 29 -0.87 3.17 -12.14
N LYS A 30 0.03 2.99 -11.18
CA LYS A 30 0.00 1.89 -10.22
C LYS A 30 -0.06 2.44 -8.80
N THR A 31 -0.86 1.82 -7.96
CA THR A 31 -1.03 2.18 -6.57
C THR A 31 -0.48 1.06 -5.68
N ARG A 32 0.16 1.43 -4.57
CA ARG A 32 0.72 0.47 -3.61
C ARG A 32 0.62 0.98 -2.19
N PHE A 33 0.19 0.10 -1.28
CA PHE A 33 0.37 0.26 0.16
C PHE A 33 1.55 -0.60 0.61
N SER A 34 2.39 -0.08 1.51
CA SER A 34 3.50 -0.85 2.06
C SER A 34 3.91 -0.44 3.46
N ILE A 35 4.41 -1.40 4.23
CA ILE A 35 5.04 -1.19 5.55
C ILE A 35 6.42 -1.87 5.51
N GLY A 36 7.48 -1.09 5.72
CA GLY A 36 8.86 -1.60 5.77
C GLY A 36 9.36 -1.68 7.20
N LEU A 37 10.01 -2.78 7.58
CA LEU A 37 10.61 -2.99 8.90
C LEU A 37 11.97 -3.68 8.79
N HIS A 38 12.70 -3.76 9.89
CA HIS A 38 13.91 -4.57 9.98
C HIS A 38 13.57 -6.07 9.94
N LYS A 39 14.45 -6.92 9.39
CA LYS A 39 14.20 -8.37 9.21
C LYS A 39 13.88 -9.11 10.51
N LYS A 40 14.38 -8.63 11.64
CA LYS A 40 14.09 -9.20 12.97
C LYS A 40 12.60 -9.11 13.32
N ASP A 41 11.89 -8.15 12.71
CA ASP A 41 10.49 -7.85 12.98
C ASP A 41 9.56 -8.46 11.91
N THR A 42 10.02 -9.46 11.15
CA THR A 42 9.22 -10.13 10.11
C THR A 42 7.90 -10.68 10.65
N LEU A 43 7.90 -11.18 11.89
CA LEU A 43 6.69 -11.66 12.56
C LEU A 43 5.60 -10.57 12.67
N ILE A 44 6.00 -9.31 12.87
CA ILE A 44 5.05 -8.18 12.90
C ILE A 44 4.39 -8.02 11.53
N LEU A 45 5.16 -8.16 10.45
CA LEU A 45 4.61 -8.08 9.09
C LEU A 45 3.63 -9.23 8.80
N GLU A 46 3.91 -10.45 9.27
CA GLU A 46 2.98 -11.58 9.13
C GLU A 46 1.68 -11.36 9.91
N LEU A 47 1.75 -10.80 11.12
CA LEU A 47 0.57 -10.41 11.89
C LEU A 47 -0.25 -9.32 11.17
N ILE A 48 0.41 -8.34 10.57
CA ILE A 48 -0.25 -7.29 9.78
C ILE A 48 -0.93 -7.89 8.55
N LYS A 49 -0.24 -8.80 7.84
CA LYS A 49 -0.80 -9.50 6.69
C LYS A 49 -2.05 -10.29 7.10
N SER A 50 -1.98 -11.02 8.21
CA SER A 50 -3.12 -11.74 8.78
C SER A 50 -4.28 -10.79 9.15
N HIS A 51 -3.99 -9.65 9.77
CA HIS A 51 -4.99 -8.62 10.09
C HIS A 51 -5.78 -8.14 8.86
N PHE A 52 -5.13 -8.01 7.70
CA PHE A 52 -5.80 -7.64 6.45
C PHE A 52 -6.44 -8.81 5.69
N GLY A 53 -6.50 -10.00 6.31
CA GLY A 53 -7.11 -11.19 5.72
C GLY A 53 -6.17 -11.97 4.80
N GLY A 54 -4.87 -11.88 5.03
CA GLY A 54 -3.85 -12.65 4.30
C GLY A 54 -3.41 -12.06 2.96
N ILE A 55 -3.91 -10.89 2.58
CA ILE A 55 -3.61 -10.23 1.30
C ILE A 55 -2.20 -9.64 1.24
N GLY A 56 -1.68 -9.47 0.04
CA GLY A 56 -0.35 -8.87 -0.19
C GLY A 56 0.82 -9.83 0.02
N THR A 57 2.01 -9.29 -0.14
CA THR A 57 3.27 -10.06 -0.11
C THR A 57 4.26 -9.45 0.88
N ILE A 58 5.06 -10.31 1.50
CA ILE A 58 6.19 -9.91 2.34
C ILE A 58 7.45 -10.33 1.58
N SER A 59 8.34 -9.38 1.33
CA SER A 59 9.59 -9.65 0.63
C SER A 59 10.74 -8.87 1.24
N LEU A 60 11.94 -9.46 1.21
CA LEU A 60 13.18 -8.75 1.50
C LEU A 60 13.34 -7.57 0.54
N GLN A 61 13.77 -6.43 1.08
CA GLN A 61 14.16 -5.25 0.29
C GLN A 61 15.68 -5.13 0.18
N ASN A 62 16.38 -5.49 1.24
CA ASN A 62 17.84 -5.59 1.29
C ASN A 62 18.25 -6.61 2.36
N LYS A 63 19.53 -6.68 2.72
CA LYS A 63 20.07 -7.66 3.68
C LYS A 63 19.45 -7.57 5.09
N GLU A 64 18.84 -6.43 5.44
CA GLU A 64 18.39 -6.14 6.80
C GLU A 64 16.95 -5.65 6.89
N SER A 65 16.27 -5.41 5.77
CA SER A 65 14.89 -4.91 5.74
C SER A 65 13.96 -5.81 4.95
N VAL A 66 12.76 -5.94 5.49
CA VAL A 66 11.62 -6.66 4.93
C VAL A 66 10.49 -5.68 4.71
N GLN A 67 9.66 -5.93 3.71
CA GLN A 67 8.54 -5.06 3.43
C GLN A 67 7.29 -5.86 3.10
N TYR A 68 6.21 -5.52 3.78
CA TYR A 68 4.86 -5.91 3.42
C TYR A 68 4.33 -4.97 2.34
N ARG A 69 3.72 -5.52 1.28
CA ARG A 69 3.22 -4.78 0.12
C ARG A 69 1.86 -5.28 -0.32
N VAL A 70 0.94 -4.35 -0.58
CA VAL A 70 -0.32 -4.61 -1.28
C VAL A 70 -0.37 -3.71 -2.51
N GLY A 71 -0.42 -4.32 -3.70
CA GLY A 71 -0.49 -3.59 -4.98
C GLY A 71 -1.66 -4.01 -5.88
N SER A 72 -2.45 -5.01 -5.47
CA SER A 72 -3.67 -5.41 -6.15
C SER A 72 -4.75 -4.34 -5.90
N LEU A 73 -5.30 -3.77 -6.97
CA LEU A 73 -6.38 -2.78 -6.85
C LEU A 73 -7.59 -3.34 -6.08
N LYS A 74 -7.91 -4.61 -6.33
CA LYS A 74 -8.98 -5.32 -5.62
C LYS A 74 -8.71 -5.35 -4.12
N ASP A 75 -7.53 -5.81 -3.71
CA ASP A 75 -7.18 -5.95 -2.29
C ASP A 75 -7.11 -4.59 -1.59
N LEU A 76 -6.63 -3.57 -2.31
CA LEU A 76 -6.62 -2.20 -1.82
C LEU A 76 -8.05 -1.71 -1.55
N ASN A 77 -8.96 -1.84 -2.52
CA ASN A 77 -10.34 -1.41 -2.42
C ASN A 77 -11.16 -2.22 -1.39
N ASP A 78 -10.91 -3.51 -1.27
CA ASP A 78 -11.71 -4.41 -0.43
C ASP A 78 -11.26 -4.42 1.03
N LYS A 79 -9.98 -4.16 1.31
CA LYS A 79 -9.39 -4.36 2.65
C LYS A 79 -8.65 -3.14 3.19
N ILE A 80 -7.80 -2.51 2.38
CA ILE A 80 -6.94 -1.41 2.85
C ILE A 80 -7.75 -0.11 2.98
N ILE A 81 -8.45 0.30 1.92
CA ILE A 81 -9.24 1.53 1.89
C ILE A 81 -10.33 1.53 2.97
N PRO A 82 -11.16 0.47 3.12
CA PRO A 82 -12.21 0.47 4.12
C PRO A 82 -11.68 0.58 5.55
N HIS A 83 -10.48 0.05 5.84
CA HIS A 83 -9.83 0.23 7.13
C HIS A 83 -9.55 1.70 7.43
N PHE A 84 -8.97 2.44 6.47
CA PHE A 84 -8.61 3.84 6.66
C PHE A 84 -9.79 4.81 6.49
N ASP A 85 -10.89 4.39 5.87
CA ASP A 85 -12.16 5.11 5.91
C ASP A 85 -12.78 5.03 7.33
N LYS A 86 -12.73 3.85 7.97
CA LYS A 86 -13.24 3.66 9.34
C LYS A 86 -12.30 4.20 10.42
N TYR A 87 -10.99 4.04 10.23
CA TYR A 87 -9.94 4.44 11.18
C TYR A 87 -8.94 5.36 10.47
N PRO A 88 -9.29 6.64 10.26
CA PRO A 88 -8.50 7.57 9.48
C PRO A 88 -7.15 7.85 10.11
N LEU A 89 -6.13 7.98 9.24
CA LEU A 89 -4.79 8.46 9.62
C LEU A 89 -4.89 9.87 10.21
N ILE A 90 -4.08 10.15 11.23
CA ILE A 90 -4.09 11.42 11.94
C ILE A 90 -3.04 12.37 11.34
N SER A 91 -1.93 11.82 10.83
CA SER A 91 -0.79 12.60 10.33
C SER A 91 -1.05 13.24 8.96
N LYS A 92 -0.08 14.04 8.47
CA LYS A 92 -0.07 14.59 7.10
C LYS A 92 -0.21 13.50 6.01
N LYS A 93 0.09 12.23 6.33
CA LYS A 93 -0.17 11.08 5.44
C LYS A 93 -1.66 10.91 5.11
N LYS A 94 -2.57 11.48 5.90
CA LYS A 94 -4.02 11.54 5.61
C LYS A 94 -4.33 12.22 4.27
N LYS A 95 -3.59 13.26 3.89
CA LYS A 95 -3.80 13.96 2.61
C LYS A 95 -3.34 13.09 1.43
N GLN A 96 -2.24 12.36 1.61
CA GLN A 96 -1.71 11.42 0.61
C GLN A 96 -2.58 10.18 0.48
N SER A 97 -3.06 9.60 1.59
CA SER A 97 -4.06 8.53 1.54
C SER A 97 -5.35 9.03 0.89
N GLY A 98 -5.85 10.22 1.21
CA GLY A 98 -7.05 10.78 0.56
C GLY A 98 -6.92 10.91 -0.97
N LEU A 99 -5.77 11.34 -1.49
CA LEU A 99 -5.51 11.37 -2.93
C LEU A 99 -5.41 9.96 -3.52
N TYR A 100 -4.80 9.03 -2.78
CA TYR A 100 -4.72 7.62 -3.13
C TYR A 100 -6.13 6.98 -3.21
N LEU A 101 -6.99 7.23 -2.23
CA LEU A 101 -8.38 6.74 -2.20
C LEU A 101 -9.17 7.23 -3.40
N LYS A 102 -9.06 8.53 -3.74
CA LYS A 102 -9.74 9.12 -4.89
C LYS A 102 -9.31 8.47 -6.21
N ASN A 103 -8.02 8.20 -6.40
CA ASN A 103 -7.53 7.56 -7.63
C ASN A 103 -7.93 6.09 -7.77
N ASN A 104 -8.07 5.35 -6.67
CA ASN A 104 -8.51 3.95 -6.73
C ASN A 104 -10.03 3.80 -6.92
N LYS A 105 -10.83 4.84 -6.62
CA LYS A 105 -12.28 4.88 -6.91
C LYS A 105 -12.61 5.29 -8.36
N LEU A 106 -11.62 5.79 -9.12
CA LEU A 106 -11.80 6.31 -10.49
C LEU A 106 -11.38 5.32 -11.58
N ASN A 107 -10.96 4.10 -11.24
CA ASN A 107 -10.58 3.05 -12.19
C ASN A 107 -11.46 1.82 -12.05
#